data_AF-B5AXI5-F1
#
_entry.id   AF-B5AXI5-F1
#
_cell.length_a   1.000
_cell.length_b   1.000
_cell.length_c   1.000
_cell.angle_alpha   90.00
_cell.angle_beta   90.00
_cell.angle_gamma   90.00
#
_symmetry.space_group_name_H-M   'P 1'
#
loop_
_entity.id
_entity.type
_entity.pdbx_description
1 polymer ?
#
loop_
_entity_poly.entity_id
_entity_poly.type
_entity_poly.pdbx_seq_one_letter_code
_entity_poly.pdbx_strand_id
1 'polypeptide(L)'
;MRLFILAVLIVSVFASNDDLWHQWKRKYNKEYNGADDEHRRNIWEQNVKHIQEHNLRHDLGLVTYTLGLNQFTDMTFEEFKAKYLFEISPKSELLSHSGISYQAKGNDVPESIDWRDYGYVTEVKDQGQCGSCWAFSSTGAMEGQYIKKFRTTVSFSEQQLVDCTRNYGNSGCNGGWMERAFEYLRRNGLETESSYPYRAVDDHCRYESQLGVAKVTGYYTEHSGNEVSLMNMVGGEGPVAVAVDVQSDFSMYKSGIYQSETCSTYYVNHAVLAVGYGTESGTDYWILKNSWGSWWGDQGYIRFARNRNNMCGIASYASVPMVERFP
;
A
#
# COMPACT_ATOMS: atom_id res chain seq x y z
N MET A 1 -58.40 -0.37 21.45
CA MET A 1 -57.29 -1.30 21.13
C MET A 1 -57.46 -1.78 19.69
N ARG A 2 -56.78 -1.15 18.73
CA ARG A 2 -56.69 -1.60 17.34
C ARG A 2 -55.22 -1.45 16.94
N LEU A 3 -54.47 -2.56 16.99
CA LEU A 3 -53.12 -2.63 16.44
C LEU A 3 -53.24 -2.56 14.92
N PHE A 4 -52.72 -1.49 14.32
CA PHE A 4 -52.35 -1.49 12.91
C PHE A 4 -50.94 -2.05 12.81
N ILE A 5 -50.83 -3.28 12.29
CA ILE A 5 -49.54 -3.84 11.87
C ILE A 5 -49.22 -3.19 10.52
N LEU A 6 -48.28 -2.24 10.53
CA LEU A 6 -47.69 -1.71 9.31
C LEU A 6 -46.65 -2.72 8.81
N ALA A 7 -47.03 -3.53 7.82
CA ALA A 7 -46.06 -4.36 7.10
C ALA A 7 -45.22 -3.45 6.19
N VAL A 8 -43.98 -3.18 6.59
CA VAL A 8 -43.00 -2.52 5.73
C VAL A 8 -42.47 -3.57 4.75
N LEU A 9 -42.92 -3.51 3.50
CA LEU A 9 -42.34 -4.25 2.38
C LEU A 9 -40.97 -3.65 2.07
N ILE A 10 -39.91 -4.29 2.55
CA ILE A 10 -38.55 -4.04 2.07
C ILE A 10 -38.44 -4.75 0.71
N VAL A 11 -38.57 -3.98 -0.38
CA VAL A 11 -38.22 -4.47 -1.72
C VAL A 11 -36.70 -4.40 -1.83
N SER A 12 -36.02 -5.46 -1.41
CA SER A 12 -34.62 -5.68 -1.77
C SER A 12 -34.59 -6.13 -3.23
N VAL A 13 -34.17 -5.24 -4.13
CA VAL A 13 -33.83 -5.63 -5.50
C VAL A 13 -32.59 -6.51 -5.42
N PHE A 14 -32.79 -7.83 -5.41
CA PHE A 14 -31.69 -8.77 -5.64
C PHE A 14 -31.32 -8.65 -7.12
N ALA A 15 -30.31 -7.82 -7.43
CA ALA A 15 -29.65 -7.90 -8.73
C ALA A 15 -29.13 -9.34 -8.90
N SER A 16 -29.42 -9.97 -10.05
CA SER A 16 -28.87 -11.29 -10.32
C SER A 16 -27.35 -11.20 -10.42
N ASN A 17 -26.65 -12.31 -10.17
CA ASN A 17 -25.19 -12.37 -10.36
C ASN A 17 -24.79 -11.99 -11.80
N ASP A 18 -25.65 -12.22 -12.79
CA ASP A 18 -25.45 -11.74 -14.17
C ASP A 18 -25.35 -10.21 -14.24
N ASP A 19 -26.29 -9.49 -13.64
CA ASP A 19 -26.32 -8.02 -13.68
C ASP A 19 -25.13 -7.44 -12.91
N LEU A 20 -24.81 -8.00 -11.74
CA LEU A 20 -23.64 -7.59 -10.95
C LEU A 20 -22.32 -7.85 -11.69
N TRP A 21 -22.17 -8.98 -12.38
CA TRP A 21 -20.99 -9.28 -13.21
C TRP A 21 -20.80 -8.23 -14.31
N HIS A 22 -21.86 -7.90 -15.05
CA HIS A 22 -21.79 -6.91 -16.12
C HIS A 22 -21.55 -5.49 -15.61
N GLN A 23 -22.15 -5.11 -14.47
CA GLN A 23 -21.88 -3.82 -13.82
C GLN A 23 -20.43 -3.74 -13.34
N TRP A 24 -19.92 -4.80 -12.72
CA TRP A 24 -18.53 -4.89 -12.27
C TRP A 24 -17.56 -4.77 -13.45
N LYS A 25 -17.80 -5.49 -14.56
CA LYS A 25 -16.97 -5.39 -15.77
C LYS A 25 -16.93 -3.96 -16.33
N ARG A 26 -18.09 -3.30 -16.43
CA ARG A 26 -18.17 -1.90 -16.88
C ARG A 26 -17.41 -0.95 -15.94
N LYS A 27 -17.56 -1.14 -14.63
CA LYS A 27 -16.91 -0.28 -13.62
C LYS A 27 -15.38 -0.36 -13.68
N TYR A 28 -14.83 -1.55 -13.90
CA TYR A 28 -13.37 -1.78 -13.92
C TYR A 28 -12.80 -1.92 -15.34
N ASN A 29 -13.58 -1.55 -16.36
CA ASN A 29 -13.22 -1.61 -17.77
C ASN A 29 -12.63 -2.97 -18.20
N LYS A 30 -13.32 -4.06 -17.83
CA LYS A 30 -12.90 -5.44 -18.08
C LYS A 30 -13.58 -5.99 -19.33
N GLU A 31 -12.76 -6.50 -20.24
CA GLU A 31 -13.19 -7.12 -21.48
C GLU A 31 -12.51 -8.49 -21.62
N TYR A 32 -13.30 -9.52 -21.95
CA TYR A 32 -12.82 -10.88 -22.13
C TYR A 32 -13.47 -11.50 -23.37
N ASN A 33 -12.77 -12.43 -24.02
CA ASN A 33 -13.32 -13.22 -25.11
C ASN A 33 -14.04 -14.48 -24.55
N GLY A 34 -14.86 -15.14 -25.37
CA GLY A 34 -15.81 -16.19 -24.96
C GLY A 34 -15.39 -17.09 -23.79
N ALA A 35 -14.37 -17.92 -23.96
CA ALA A 35 -13.95 -18.87 -22.92
C ALA A 35 -13.31 -18.18 -21.69
N ASP A 36 -12.60 -17.06 -21.90
CA ASP A 36 -12.02 -16.28 -20.82
C ASP A 36 -13.10 -15.61 -19.95
N ASP A 37 -14.23 -15.17 -20.54
CA ASP A 37 -15.32 -14.53 -19.80
C ASP A 37 -15.96 -15.50 -18.79
N GLU A 38 -16.22 -16.74 -19.22
CA GLU A 38 -16.78 -17.77 -18.34
C GLU A 38 -15.81 -18.14 -17.21
N HIS A 39 -14.53 -18.30 -17.52
CA HIS A 39 -13.50 -18.58 -16.52
C HIS A 39 -13.36 -17.44 -15.49
N ARG A 40 -13.26 -16.20 -15.96
CA ARG A 40 -13.13 -15.00 -15.11
C ARG A 40 -14.37 -14.79 -14.24
N ARG A 41 -15.55 -15.05 -14.81
CA ARG A 41 -16.81 -15.03 -14.07
C ARG A 41 -16.84 -16.06 -12.95
N ASN A 42 -16.38 -17.29 -13.19
CA ASN A 42 -16.36 -18.33 -12.16
C ASN A 42 -15.46 -17.94 -10.98
N ILE A 43 -14.29 -17.35 -11.25
CA ILE A 43 -13.40 -16.81 -10.20
C ILE A 43 -14.10 -15.68 -9.45
N TRP A 44 -14.73 -14.76 -10.19
CA TRP A 44 -15.47 -13.63 -9.62
C TRP A 44 -16.60 -14.09 -8.69
N GLU A 45 -17.40 -15.07 -9.09
CA GLU A 45 -18.50 -15.60 -8.27
C GLU A 45 -17.98 -16.29 -6.99
N GLN A 46 -16.85 -17.00 -7.05
CA GLN A 46 -16.21 -17.57 -5.86
C GLN A 46 -15.74 -16.49 -4.88
N ASN A 47 -15.08 -15.44 -5.39
CA ASN A 47 -14.63 -14.31 -4.58
C ASN A 47 -15.81 -13.53 -4.00
N VAL A 48 -16.89 -13.33 -4.76
CA VAL A 48 -18.14 -12.70 -4.28
C VAL A 48 -18.74 -13.49 -3.13
N LYS A 49 -18.79 -14.83 -3.24
CA LYS A 49 -19.28 -15.69 -2.17
C LYS A 49 -18.43 -15.54 -0.90
N HIS A 50 -17.10 -15.56 -1.03
CA HIS A 50 -16.19 -15.34 0.09
C HIS A 50 -16.39 -13.96 0.75
N ILE A 51 -16.54 -12.90 -0.06
CA ILE A 51 -16.84 -11.55 0.42
C ILE A 51 -18.14 -11.52 1.23
N GLN A 52 -19.20 -12.18 0.74
CA GLN A 52 -20.49 -12.26 1.44
C GLN A 52 -20.36 -13.00 2.77
N GLU A 53 -19.72 -14.16 2.79
CA GLU A 53 -19.51 -14.96 4.00
C GLU A 53 -18.65 -14.22 5.05
N HIS A 54 -17.58 -13.53 4.61
CA HIS A 54 -16.76 -12.70 5.48
C HIS A 54 -17.56 -11.53 6.07
N ASN A 55 -18.35 -10.84 5.25
CA ASN A 55 -19.11 -9.67 5.72
C ASN A 55 -20.26 -10.06 6.66
N LEU A 56 -20.84 -11.24 6.52
CA LEU A 56 -21.77 -11.78 7.54
C LEU A 56 -21.07 -11.99 8.90
N ARG A 57 -19.81 -12.44 8.91
CA ARG A 57 -19.02 -12.55 10.14
C ARG A 57 -18.71 -11.17 10.74
N HIS A 58 -18.48 -10.16 9.91
CA HIS A 58 -18.29 -8.78 10.35
C HIS A 58 -19.55 -8.23 11.02
N ASP A 59 -20.73 -8.44 10.42
CA ASP A 59 -22.02 -7.98 10.99
C ASP A 59 -22.35 -8.65 12.32
N LEU A 60 -21.81 -9.86 12.55
CA LEU A 60 -21.87 -10.58 13.82
C LEU A 60 -20.77 -10.19 14.82
N GLY A 61 -19.88 -9.25 14.47
CA GLY A 61 -18.76 -8.81 15.32
C GLY A 61 -17.63 -9.82 15.47
N LEU A 62 -17.53 -10.82 14.58
CA LEU A 62 -16.52 -11.89 14.64
C LEU A 62 -15.19 -11.51 13.97
N VAL A 63 -15.20 -10.45 13.14
CA VAL A 63 -14.03 -9.87 12.46
C VAL A 63 -14.18 -8.34 12.42
N THR A 64 -13.08 -7.61 12.32
CA THR A 64 -13.04 -6.14 12.47
C THR A 64 -12.97 -5.35 11.16
N TYR A 65 -13.09 -6.03 10.02
CA TYR A 65 -13.02 -5.43 8.70
C TYR A 65 -14.02 -6.07 7.74
N THR A 66 -14.23 -5.42 6.61
CA THR A 66 -15.08 -5.91 5.52
C THR A 66 -14.26 -6.14 4.27
N LEU A 67 -14.68 -7.12 3.46
CA LEU A 67 -14.21 -7.28 2.10
C LEU A 67 -15.18 -6.61 1.11
N GLY A 68 -14.72 -6.35 -0.11
CA GLY A 68 -15.57 -5.76 -1.13
C GLY A 68 -15.08 -6.00 -2.55
N LEU A 69 -15.98 -5.80 -3.51
CA LEU A 69 -15.65 -5.90 -4.92
C LEU A 69 -14.66 -4.79 -5.29
N ASN A 70 -13.61 -5.17 -6.01
CA ASN A 70 -12.60 -4.28 -6.55
C ASN A 70 -12.10 -4.79 -7.91
N GLN A 71 -11.07 -4.17 -8.48
CA GLN A 71 -10.54 -4.52 -9.80
C GLN A 71 -9.89 -5.91 -9.87
N PHE A 72 -9.66 -6.55 -8.72
CA PHE A 72 -9.01 -7.86 -8.59
C PHE A 72 -10.00 -9.00 -8.36
N THR A 73 -11.31 -8.72 -8.26
CA THR A 73 -12.30 -9.76 -7.91
C THR A 73 -12.38 -10.89 -8.95
N ASP A 74 -11.93 -10.69 -10.19
CA ASP A 74 -11.82 -11.74 -11.24
C ASP A 74 -10.49 -12.52 -11.24
N MET A 75 -9.65 -12.34 -10.22
CA MET A 75 -8.35 -12.99 -10.12
C MET A 75 -8.31 -14.01 -8.98
N THR A 76 -7.62 -15.13 -9.19
CA THR A 76 -7.23 -15.98 -8.05
C THR A 76 -6.12 -15.30 -7.27
N PHE A 77 -5.93 -15.70 -6.01
CA PHE A 77 -4.83 -15.15 -5.23
C PHE A 77 -3.46 -15.55 -5.79
N GLU A 78 -3.31 -16.73 -6.42
CA GLU A 78 -2.05 -17.08 -7.09
C GLU A 78 -1.77 -16.15 -8.29
N GLU A 79 -2.78 -15.85 -9.11
CA GLU A 79 -2.64 -14.87 -10.20
C GLU A 79 -2.30 -13.48 -9.67
N PHE A 80 -2.92 -13.08 -8.57
CA PHE A 80 -2.64 -11.81 -7.90
C PHE A 80 -1.19 -11.76 -7.40
N LYS A 81 -0.77 -12.80 -6.66
CA LYS A 81 0.60 -12.92 -6.15
C LYS A 81 1.62 -12.87 -7.28
N ALA A 82 1.38 -13.57 -8.40
CA ALA A 82 2.30 -13.61 -9.53
C ALA A 82 2.48 -12.26 -10.25
N LYS A 83 1.50 -11.35 -10.16
CA LYS A 83 1.50 -10.07 -10.89
C LYS A 83 1.86 -8.86 -10.02
N TYR A 84 1.41 -8.84 -8.77
CA TYR A 84 1.46 -7.65 -7.91
C TYR A 84 2.40 -7.79 -6.71
N LEU A 85 2.74 -9.02 -6.33
CA LEU A 85 3.54 -9.31 -5.16
C LEU A 85 4.91 -9.87 -5.58
N PHE A 86 5.90 -9.70 -4.72
CA PHE A 86 7.20 -10.35 -4.89
C PHE A 86 7.72 -10.73 -3.52
N GLU A 87 8.39 -11.87 -3.39
CA GLU A 87 8.99 -12.21 -2.11
C GLU A 87 10.15 -11.27 -1.82
N ILE A 88 9.96 -10.49 -0.77
CA ILE A 88 10.92 -9.53 -0.27
C ILE A 88 11.95 -10.37 0.54
N SER A 89 13.07 -10.71 -0.12
CA SER A 89 14.07 -11.67 0.37
C SER A 89 14.63 -11.35 1.78
N PRO A 90 15.12 -12.34 2.54
CA PRO A 90 15.47 -12.16 3.95
C PRO A 90 16.55 -11.10 4.21
N LYS A 91 16.45 -10.47 5.40
CA LYS A 91 17.36 -9.49 6.05
C LYS A 91 18.86 -9.52 5.72
N SER A 92 19.45 -10.64 5.31
CA SER A 92 20.89 -10.76 5.09
C SER A 92 21.44 -9.86 3.98
N GLU A 93 20.62 -9.45 3.01
CA GLU A 93 21.05 -8.48 1.98
C GLU A 93 20.83 -7.02 2.37
N LEU A 94 19.86 -6.71 3.23
CA LEU A 94 19.60 -5.33 3.67
C LEU A 94 20.58 -4.85 4.74
N LEU A 95 21.07 -5.77 5.58
CA LEU A 95 22.02 -5.47 6.66
C LEU A 95 23.40 -4.97 6.17
N SER A 96 23.67 -5.01 4.86
CA SER A 96 24.89 -4.44 4.27
C SER A 96 24.73 -2.97 3.83
N HIS A 97 23.55 -2.36 3.98
CA HIS A 97 23.27 -1.02 3.48
C HIS A 97 23.36 0.04 4.59
N SER A 98 23.72 1.26 4.20
CA SER A 98 24.18 2.38 5.06
C SER A 98 23.09 3.06 5.90
N GLY A 99 21.97 2.37 6.16
CA GLY A 99 20.85 2.89 6.93
C GLY A 99 21.21 3.14 8.39
N ILE A 100 20.61 4.18 8.97
CA ILE A 100 20.81 4.53 10.37
C ILE A 100 19.67 3.93 11.18
N SER A 101 19.97 3.00 12.10
CA SER A 101 18.94 2.46 13.00
C SER A 101 18.28 3.62 13.76
N TYR A 102 16.96 3.68 13.70
CA TYR A 102 16.20 4.75 14.31
C TYR A 102 16.29 4.69 15.83
N GLN A 103 16.54 5.84 16.42
CA GLN A 103 16.56 6.03 17.87
C GLN A 103 15.59 7.17 18.16
N ALA A 104 14.50 6.86 18.85
CA ALA A 104 13.49 7.85 19.18
C ALA A 104 14.11 8.99 20.01
N LYS A 105 13.86 10.24 19.62
CA LYS A 105 14.33 11.44 20.34
C LYS A 105 13.36 11.78 21.49
N GLY A 106 13.12 10.82 22.39
CA GLY A 106 12.13 10.94 23.49
C GLY A 106 10.75 10.39 23.14
N ASN A 107 9.76 10.66 23.99
CA ASN A 107 8.38 10.14 23.91
C ASN A 107 7.36 11.16 23.36
N ASP A 108 7.80 12.14 22.56
CA ASP A 108 6.99 13.32 22.21
C ASP A 108 6.14 13.16 20.93
N VAL A 109 5.84 11.94 20.49
CA VAL A 109 4.93 11.73 19.35
C VAL A 109 3.47 11.71 19.82
N PRO A 110 2.52 12.26 19.04
CA PRO A 110 1.11 12.26 19.44
C PRO A 110 0.55 10.83 19.50
N GLU A 111 -0.52 10.63 20.29
CA GLU A 111 -1.21 9.33 20.40
C GLU A 111 -1.88 8.88 19.09
N SER A 112 -2.27 9.85 18.26
CA SER A 112 -2.77 9.61 16.90
C SER A 112 -2.25 10.69 15.97
N ILE A 113 -1.99 10.30 14.73
CA ILE A 113 -1.57 11.21 13.68
C ILE A 113 -2.03 10.70 12.32
N ASP A 114 -2.40 11.64 11.47
CA ASP A 114 -2.68 11.38 10.06
C ASP A 114 -2.00 12.46 9.23
N TRP A 115 -0.93 12.10 8.52
CA TRP A 115 -0.15 13.05 7.72
C TRP A 115 -0.93 13.59 6.50
N ARG A 116 -2.08 13.00 6.16
CA ARG A 116 -3.01 13.55 5.15
C ARG A 116 -3.55 14.91 5.58
N ASP A 117 -3.87 15.07 6.86
CA ASP A 117 -4.41 16.31 7.44
C ASP A 117 -3.41 17.48 7.38
N TYR A 118 -2.12 17.16 7.25
CA TYR A 118 -1.02 18.13 7.14
C TYR A 118 -0.56 18.36 5.70
N GLY A 119 -1.17 17.66 4.73
CA GLY A 119 -0.84 17.77 3.31
C GLY A 119 0.49 17.11 2.92
N TYR A 120 1.05 16.23 3.75
CA TYR A 120 2.34 15.57 3.48
C TYR A 120 2.18 14.26 2.67
N VAL A 121 0.98 14.01 2.16
CA VAL A 121 0.65 12.79 1.43
C VAL A 121 -0.02 13.19 0.13
N THR A 122 0.58 12.79 -1.00
CA THR A 122 0.02 12.98 -2.35
C THR A 122 -1.20 12.07 -2.58
N GLU A 123 -1.89 12.26 -3.70
CA GLU A 123 -2.97 11.36 -4.13
C GLU A 123 -2.55 9.88 -4.22
N VAL A 124 -3.51 8.97 -4.06
CA VAL A 124 -3.27 7.54 -4.27
C VAL A 124 -3.03 7.29 -5.76
N LYS A 125 -1.89 6.67 -6.06
CA LYS A 125 -1.50 6.25 -7.41
C LYS A 125 -1.84 4.77 -7.66
N ASP A 126 -1.61 4.30 -8.88
CA ASP A 126 -1.83 2.91 -9.29
C ASP A 126 -0.59 2.35 -10.00
N GLN A 127 -0.03 1.28 -9.44
CA GLN A 127 1.11 0.55 -10.02
C GLN A 127 0.71 -0.29 -11.24
N GLY A 128 -0.58 -0.52 -11.48
CA GLY A 128 -1.04 -1.35 -12.58
C GLY A 128 -0.40 -2.76 -12.54
N GLN A 129 -0.16 -3.36 -13.70
CA GLN A 129 0.34 -4.74 -13.81
C GLN A 129 1.87 -4.86 -13.66
N CYS A 130 2.46 -4.06 -12.78
CA CYS A 130 3.90 -3.99 -12.55
C CYS A 130 4.17 -4.14 -11.05
N GLY A 131 5.05 -5.06 -10.64
CA GLY A 131 5.46 -5.28 -9.25
C GLY A 131 6.39 -4.18 -8.70
N SER A 132 6.02 -2.91 -8.89
CA SER A 132 6.82 -1.75 -8.51
C SER A 132 6.34 -1.04 -7.25
N CYS A 133 5.59 -1.70 -6.37
CA CYS A 133 5.11 -1.11 -5.11
C CYS A 133 6.25 -0.52 -4.26
N TRP A 134 7.45 -1.10 -4.33
CA TRP A 134 8.67 -0.56 -3.71
C TRP A 134 9.01 0.84 -4.20
N ALA A 135 8.80 1.13 -5.50
CA ALA A 135 9.03 2.45 -6.07
C ALA A 135 8.00 3.45 -5.52
N PHE A 136 6.72 3.08 -5.47
CA PHE A 136 5.64 3.92 -4.90
C PHE A 136 5.82 4.18 -3.40
N SER A 137 6.27 3.19 -2.64
CA SER A 137 6.60 3.35 -1.22
C SER A 137 7.78 4.31 -1.04
N SER A 138 8.80 4.20 -1.91
CA SER A 138 9.97 5.09 -1.91
C SER A 138 9.61 6.53 -2.26
N THR A 139 8.87 6.76 -3.35
CA THR A 139 8.44 8.09 -3.78
C THR A 139 7.50 8.71 -2.76
N GLY A 140 6.55 7.96 -2.20
CA GLY A 140 5.65 8.46 -1.17
C GLY A 140 6.39 8.94 0.10
N ALA A 141 7.45 8.23 0.52
CA ALA A 141 8.28 8.67 1.64
C ALA A 141 9.11 9.92 1.26
N MET A 142 9.67 9.96 0.05
CA MET A 142 10.40 11.14 -0.47
C MET A 142 9.50 12.37 -0.56
N GLU A 143 8.27 12.23 -1.06
CA GLU A 143 7.27 13.29 -1.18
C GLU A 143 6.93 13.85 0.19
N GLY A 144 6.62 13.00 1.17
CA GLY A 144 6.30 13.43 2.53
C GLY A 144 7.42 14.24 3.18
N GLN A 145 8.68 13.81 2.99
CA GLN A 145 9.84 14.52 3.52
C GLN A 145 10.10 15.84 2.79
N TYR A 146 9.95 15.86 1.47
CA TYR A 146 10.12 17.07 0.66
C TYR A 146 9.06 18.12 1.02
N ILE A 147 7.79 17.73 1.11
CA ILE A 147 6.68 18.62 1.46
C ILE A 147 6.87 19.16 2.89
N LYS A 148 7.18 18.29 3.85
CA LYS A 148 7.45 18.68 5.25
C LYS A 148 8.52 19.75 5.34
N LYS A 149 9.62 19.59 4.60
CA LYS A 149 10.80 20.47 4.68
C LYS A 149 10.66 21.76 3.87
N PHE A 150 10.14 21.67 2.65
CA PHE A 150 10.13 22.79 1.70
C PHE A 150 8.76 23.42 1.50
N ARG A 151 7.71 22.91 2.15
CA ARG A 151 6.34 23.43 2.08
C ARG A 151 5.81 23.55 0.65
N THR A 152 6.24 22.64 -0.22
CA THR A 152 5.92 22.62 -1.64
C THR A 152 5.45 21.23 -2.03
N THR A 153 4.27 21.14 -2.63
CA THR A 153 3.73 19.88 -3.15
C THR A 153 4.54 19.43 -4.36
N VAL A 154 4.89 18.15 -4.36
CA VAL A 154 5.60 17.48 -5.46
C VAL A 154 5.09 16.06 -5.57
N SER A 155 5.00 15.55 -6.79
CA SER A 155 4.78 14.14 -7.08
C SER A 155 6.04 13.62 -7.79
N PHE A 156 6.68 12.61 -7.23
CA PHE A 156 7.96 12.09 -7.74
C PHE A 156 7.76 10.89 -8.68
N SER A 157 8.74 10.68 -9.55
CA SER A 157 8.68 9.62 -10.57
C SER A 157 8.98 8.24 -9.99
N GLU A 158 8.00 7.35 -9.99
CA GLU A 158 8.24 5.94 -9.76
C GLU A 158 9.00 5.28 -10.92
N GLN A 159 8.74 5.74 -12.15
CA GLN A 159 9.31 5.14 -13.35
C GLN A 159 10.82 5.32 -13.44
N GLN A 160 11.34 6.47 -13.01
CA GLN A 160 12.78 6.66 -12.89
C GLN A 160 13.40 5.60 -11.98
N LEU A 161 12.76 5.30 -10.84
CA LEU A 161 13.24 4.26 -9.94
C LEU A 161 13.20 2.89 -10.63
N VAL A 162 12.07 2.53 -11.25
CA VAL A 162 11.90 1.27 -12.00
C VAL A 162 13.00 1.06 -13.03
N ASP A 163 13.31 2.10 -13.82
CA ASP A 163 14.21 1.99 -14.97
C ASP A 163 15.70 2.11 -14.56
N CYS A 164 16.02 2.92 -13.55
CA CYS A 164 17.41 3.35 -13.28
C CYS A 164 18.09 2.65 -12.10
N THR A 165 17.37 1.85 -11.30
CA THR A 165 17.93 1.29 -10.05
C THR A 165 18.38 -0.17 -10.14
N ARG A 166 18.43 -0.76 -11.35
CA ARG A 166 18.89 -2.15 -11.53
C ARG A 166 20.32 -2.39 -11.02
N ASN A 167 21.22 -1.43 -11.25
CA ASN A 167 22.60 -1.48 -10.75
C ASN A 167 22.69 -1.37 -9.21
N TYR A 168 21.61 -1.00 -8.54
CA TYR A 168 21.49 -0.96 -7.08
C TYR A 168 20.78 -2.20 -6.52
N GLY A 169 20.43 -3.17 -7.38
CA GLY A 169 19.83 -4.45 -7.01
C GLY A 169 18.30 -4.51 -7.13
N ASN A 170 17.63 -3.47 -7.62
CA ASN A 170 16.20 -3.55 -7.93
C ASN A 170 15.97 -4.26 -9.26
N SER A 171 14.77 -4.80 -9.46
CA SER A 171 14.41 -5.58 -10.65
C SER A 171 13.23 -4.99 -11.41
N GLY A 172 13.01 -3.68 -11.28
CA GLY A 172 11.96 -2.95 -11.97
C GLY A 172 10.57 -3.48 -11.59
N CYS A 173 9.79 -3.92 -12.59
CA CYS A 173 8.48 -4.54 -12.39
C CYS A 173 8.53 -5.94 -11.75
N ASN A 174 9.71 -6.54 -11.58
CA ASN A 174 9.87 -7.84 -10.91
C ASN A 174 10.26 -7.69 -9.42
N GLY A 175 10.00 -6.52 -8.83
CA GLY A 175 10.27 -6.25 -7.43
C GLY A 175 11.55 -5.46 -7.17
N GLY A 176 11.73 -5.06 -5.92
CA GLY A 176 12.80 -4.17 -5.48
C GLY A 176 12.63 -3.72 -4.04
N TRP A 177 13.51 -2.84 -3.59
CA TRP A 177 13.60 -2.40 -2.22
C TRP A 177 13.70 -0.89 -2.12
N MET A 178 12.98 -0.33 -1.14
CA MET A 178 12.95 1.11 -0.90
C MET A 178 14.33 1.65 -0.54
N GLU A 179 15.09 0.92 0.29
CA GLU A 179 16.45 1.31 0.67
C GLU A 179 17.43 1.33 -0.51
N ARG A 180 17.28 0.42 -1.49
CA ARG A 180 18.08 0.42 -2.73
C ARG A 180 17.76 1.63 -3.58
N ALA A 181 16.49 2.03 -3.63
CA ALA A 181 16.07 3.27 -4.26
C ALA A 181 16.68 4.48 -3.55
N PHE A 182 16.67 4.51 -2.21
CA PHE A 182 17.29 5.58 -1.44
C PHE A 182 18.80 5.67 -1.68
N GLU A 183 19.52 4.55 -1.80
CA GLU A 183 20.95 4.55 -2.12
C GLU A 183 21.23 5.09 -3.53
N TYR A 184 20.39 4.77 -4.52
CA TYR A 184 20.44 5.42 -5.84
C TYR A 184 20.28 6.94 -5.73
N LEU A 185 19.32 7.38 -4.92
CA LEU A 185 18.99 8.79 -4.71
C LEU A 185 20.01 9.55 -3.85
N ARG A 186 21.04 8.88 -3.30
CA ARG A 186 22.19 9.59 -2.70
C ARG A 186 23.09 10.22 -3.74
N ARG A 187 23.10 9.66 -4.96
CA ARG A 187 23.98 10.07 -6.05
C ARG A 187 23.24 10.73 -7.21
N ASN A 188 21.93 10.50 -7.31
CA ASN A 188 21.10 10.98 -8.40
C ASN A 188 19.92 11.76 -7.84
N GLY A 189 19.49 12.81 -8.54
CA GLY A 189 18.27 13.54 -8.21
C GLY A 189 17.05 12.74 -8.64
N LEU A 190 16.00 12.74 -7.82
CA LEU A 190 14.69 12.24 -8.18
C LEU A 190 13.94 13.31 -8.98
N GLU A 191 13.51 12.96 -10.18
CA GLU A 191 12.67 13.76 -11.05
C GLU A 191 11.20 13.70 -10.61
N THR A 192 10.41 14.65 -11.08
CA THR A 192 8.96 14.64 -10.86
C THR A 192 8.24 13.66 -11.79
N GLU A 193 7.05 13.23 -11.38
CA GLU A 193 6.16 12.41 -12.19
C GLU A 193 5.84 13.07 -13.54
N SER A 194 5.77 14.40 -13.58
CA SER A 194 5.55 15.15 -14.84
C SER A 194 6.75 15.10 -15.80
N SER A 195 7.98 15.03 -15.28
CA SER A 195 9.20 14.96 -16.10
C SER A 195 9.48 13.53 -16.57
N TYR A 196 9.20 12.55 -15.71
CA TYR A 196 9.39 11.13 -16.02
C TYR A 196 8.14 10.32 -15.64
N PRO A 197 7.10 10.29 -16.50
CA PRO A 197 5.81 9.67 -16.16
C PRO A 197 5.84 8.16 -16.02
N TYR A 198 4.98 7.63 -15.15
CA TYR A 198 4.76 6.21 -14.92
C TYR A 198 4.13 5.49 -16.11
N ARG A 199 4.66 4.31 -16.43
CA ARG A 199 4.27 3.48 -17.59
C ARG A 199 3.91 2.05 -17.22
N ALA A 200 4.12 1.64 -15.97
CA ALA A 200 3.86 0.27 -15.49
C ALA A 200 4.55 -0.82 -16.34
N VAL A 201 5.73 -0.51 -16.88
CA VAL A 201 6.55 -1.44 -17.68
C VAL A 201 8.02 -1.13 -17.43
N ASP A 202 8.86 -2.15 -17.54
CA ASP A 202 10.31 -1.97 -17.54
C ASP A 202 10.74 -1.24 -18.83
N ASP A 203 11.48 -0.14 -18.68
CA ASP A 203 12.03 0.61 -19.82
C ASP A 203 13.53 0.89 -19.59
N HIS A 204 14.17 1.50 -20.59
CA HIS A 204 15.53 2.02 -20.44
C HIS A 204 15.55 3.25 -19.53
N CYS A 205 16.58 3.37 -18.70
CA CYS A 205 16.77 4.54 -17.85
C CYS A 205 16.96 5.81 -18.70
N ARG A 206 16.07 6.79 -18.51
CA ARG A 206 16.07 8.10 -19.18
C ARG A 206 16.36 9.26 -18.23
N TYR A 207 17.04 8.97 -17.12
CA TYR A 207 17.34 9.97 -16.10
C TYR A 207 18.13 11.15 -16.66
N GLU A 208 17.66 12.36 -16.37
CA GLU A 208 18.24 13.63 -16.76
C GLU A 208 18.59 14.44 -15.50
N SER A 209 19.89 14.62 -15.21
CA SER A 209 20.30 15.26 -13.95
C SER A 209 19.80 16.70 -13.78
N GLN A 210 19.61 17.41 -14.89
CA GLN A 210 19.02 18.76 -14.92
C GLN A 210 17.55 18.81 -14.50
N LEU A 211 16.84 17.68 -14.50
CA LEU A 211 15.43 17.57 -14.07
C LEU A 211 15.29 17.05 -12.64
N GLY A 212 16.41 16.67 -12.00
CA GLY A 212 16.42 16.19 -10.62
C GLY A 212 16.01 17.28 -9.62
N VAL A 213 15.04 16.98 -8.76
CA VAL A 213 14.47 17.94 -7.80
C VAL A 213 14.93 17.67 -6.37
N ALA A 214 15.05 16.40 -5.99
CA ALA A 214 15.33 16.01 -4.61
C ALA A 214 16.38 14.89 -4.55
N LYS A 215 17.14 14.83 -3.46
CA LYS A 215 18.09 13.74 -3.20
C LYS A 215 18.02 13.27 -1.76
N VAL A 216 18.55 12.08 -1.53
CA VAL A 216 18.70 11.48 -0.21
C VAL A 216 20.09 11.79 0.35
N THR A 217 20.18 12.22 1.61
CA THR A 217 21.48 12.38 2.30
C THR A 217 21.80 11.19 3.21
N GLY A 218 20.77 10.49 3.66
CA GLY A 218 20.78 9.21 4.36
C GLY A 218 19.34 8.80 4.67
N TYR A 219 19.13 7.72 5.40
CA TYR A 219 17.78 7.27 5.76
C TYR A 219 17.80 6.55 7.10
N TYR A 220 16.71 6.67 7.86
CA TYR A 220 16.50 5.91 9.08
C TYR A 220 15.85 4.56 8.78
N THR A 221 16.10 3.56 9.62
CA THR A 221 15.55 2.20 9.49
C THR A 221 15.02 1.65 10.81
N GLU A 222 13.98 0.82 10.71
CA GLU A 222 13.44 -0.01 11.79
C GLU A 222 13.20 -1.42 11.24
N HIS A 223 14.09 -2.35 11.60
CA HIS A 223 14.07 -3.74 11.13
C HIS A 223 13.91 -4.76 12.25
N SER A 224 13.78 -4.32 13.50
CA SER A 224 13.69 -5.20 14.66
C SER A 224 12.28 -5.77 14.87
N GLY A 225 11.26 -5.24 14.17
CA GLY A 225 9.86 -5.59 14.40
C GLY A 225 9.23 -4.78 15.53
N ASN A 226 9.88 -3.70 15.99
CA ASN A 226 9.40 -2.91 17.10
C ASN A 226 8.39 -1.86 16.63
N GLU A 227 7.10 -2.14 16.84
CA GLU A 227 6.00 -1.24 16.47
C GLU A 227 6.05 0.11 17.20
N VAL A 228 6.60 0.18 18.42
CA VAL A 228 6.78 1.45 19.14
C VAL A 228 7.83 2.31 18.45
N SER A 229 8.93 1.69 17.98
CA SER A 229 9.96 2.38 17.20
C SER A 229 9.40 2.90 15.87
N LEU A 230 8.62 2.07 15.16
CA LEU A 230 7.91 2.50 13.95
C LEU A 230 6.94 3.66 14.23
N MET A 231 6.21 3.62 15.35
CA MET A 231 5.25 4.67 15.74
C MET A 231 5.98 6.00 15.97
N ASN A 232 7.10 5.94 16.70
CA ASN A 232 7.94 7.10 16.94
C ASN A 232 8.53 7.65 15.63
N MET A 233 8.92 6.76 14.70
CA MET A 233 9.40 7.17 13.38
C MET A 233 8.30 7.85 12.55
N VAL A 234 7.09 7.29 12.50
CA VAL A 234 5.96 7.90 11.78
C VAL A 234 5.57 9.23 12.40
N GLY A 235 5.44 9.30 13.73
CA GLY A 235 5.02 10.51 14.43
C GLY A 235 6.08 11.62 14.45
N GLY A 236 7.37 11.26 14.51
CA GLY A 236 8.48 12.21 14.57
C GLY A 236 8.99 12.66 13.19
N GLU A 237 9.12 11.73 12.25
CA GLU A 237 9.77 12.00 10.96
C GLU A 237 8.78 12.29 9.83
N GLY A 238 7.61 11.65 9.77
CA GLY A 238 6.66 11.81 8.66
C GLY A 238 6.16 10.47 8.14
N PRO A 239 5.60 10.41 6.91
CA PRO A 239 5.29 9.15 6.25
C PRO A 239 6.52 8.23 6.10
N VAL A 240 6.35 6.95 6.42
CA VAL A 240 7.42 5.94 6.46
C VAL A 240 7.14 4.83 5.44
N ALA A 241 8.13 4.49 4.63
CA ALA A 241 8.07 3.35 3.72
C ALA A 241 8.14 2.05 4.55
N VAL A 242 7.17 1.15 4.37
CA VAL A 242 7.10 -0.14 5.08
C VAL A 242 6.82 -1.27 4.11
N ALA A 243 7.11 -2.51 4.50
CA ALA A 243 6.67 -3.70 3.77
C ALA A 243 5.81 -4.60 4.66
N VAL A 244 4.84 -5.27 4.04
CA VAL A 244 3.88 -6.17 4.69
C VAL A 244 3.70 -7.47 3.91
N ASP A 245 3.27 -8.53 4.59
CA ASP A 245 2.80 -9.76 3.98
C ASP A 245 1.31 -9.64 3.58
N VAL A 246 1.07 -9.50 2.28
CA VAL A 246 -0.26 -9.49 1.67
C VAL A 246 -0.77 -10.92 1.53
N GLN A 247 -2.01 -11.13 1.95
CA GLN A 247 -2.77 -12.36 1.79
C GLN A 247 -4.04 -12.13 0.95
N SER A 248 -4.80 -13.20 0.69
CA SER A 248 -6.03 -13.13 -0.12
C SER A 248 -7.00 -12.04 0.36
N ASP A 249 -7.32 -12.02 1.66
CA ASP A 249 -8.26 -11.04 2.22
C ASP A 249 -7.75 -9.60 2.12
N PHE A 250 -6.42 -9.39 2.15
CA PHE A 250 -5.84 -8.07 1.94
C PHE A 250 -6.14 -7.58 0.51
N SER A 251 -5.99 -8.43 -0.51
CA SER A 251 -6.30 -8.05 -1.90
C SER A 251 -7.77 -7.63 -2.09
N MET A 252 -8.69 -8.12 -1.24
CA MET A 252 -10.13 -7.82 -1.27
C MET A 252 -10.59 -6.84 -0.19
N TYR A 253 -9.67 -6.30 0.63
CA TYR A 253 -9.99 -5.39 1.73
C TYR A 253 -10.82 -4.20 1.23
N LYS A 254 -11.83 -3.81 2.02
CA LYS A 254 -12.67 -2.64 1.74
C LYS A 254 -12.69 -1.59 2.83
N SER A 255 -12.87 -1.97 4.09
CA SER A 255 -13.00 -1.03 5.21
C SER A 255 -12.81 -1.71 6.56
N GLY A 256 -12.68 -0.93 7.65
CA GLY A 256 -12.44 -1.43 9.01
C GLY A 256 -10.96 -1.66 9.30
N ILE A 257 -10.64 -2.28 10.43
CA ILE A 257 -9.25 -2.54 10.85
C ILE A 257 -8.88 -3.95 10.41
N TYR A 258 -8.10 -4.05 9.34
CA TYR A 258 -7.61 -5.32 8.81
C TYR A 258 -6.79 -6.07 9.85
N GLN A 259 -7.01 -7.39 9.92
CA GLN A 259 -6.31 -8.31 10.80
C GLN A 259 -6.09 -9.64 10.09
N SER A 260 -4.92 -10.24 10.28
CA SER A 260 -4.64 -11.62 9.89
C SER A 260 -3.89 -12.35 11.00
N GLU A 261 -4.27 -13.61 11.20
CA GLU A 261 -3.59 -14.54 12.12
C GLU A 261 -2.58 -15.44 11.40
N THR A 262 -2.58 -15.44 10.06
CA THR A 262 -1.79 -16.38 9.26
C THR A 262 -0.65 -15.69 8.50
N CYS A 263 -0.63 -14.36 8.46
CA CYS A 263 0.43 -13.62 7.78
C CYS A 263 1.77 -13.72 8.54
N SER A 264 2.86 -13.69 7.79
CA SER A 264 4.20 -13.80 8.33
C SER A 264 4.70 -12.46 8.86
N THR A 265 5.40 -12.48 10.00
CA THR A 265 6.19 -11.34 10.46
C THR A 265 7.55 -11.22 9.77
N TYR A 266 7.93 -12.23 8.98
CA TYR A 266 9.24 -12.36 8.35
C TYR A 266 9.20 -12.29 6.82
N TYR A 267 8.24 -12.98 6.19
CA TYR A 267 8.09 -13.07 4.74
C TYR A 267 7.09 -12.02 4.26
N VAL A 268 7.56 -10.79 4.11
CA VAL A 268 6.76 -9.71 3.51
C VAL A 268 6.81 -9.81 1.99
N ASN A 269 5.84 -9.22 1.29
CA ASN A 269 5.76 -9.35 -0.17
C ASN A 269 5.20 -8.12 -0.90
N HIS A 270 4.94 -7.04 -0.17
CA HIS A 270 4.39 -5.79 -0.72
C HIS A 270 4.90 -4.60 0.06
N ALA A 271 5.27 -3.52 -0.63
CA ALA A 271 5.66 -2.26 -0.02
C ALA A 271 4.51 -1.24 -0.07
N VAL A 272 4.26 -0.59 1.05
CA VAL A 272 3.24 0.44 1.24
C VAL A 272 3.83 1.61 2.03
N LEU A 273 3.04 2.66 2.28
CA LEU A 273 3.49 3.83 3.02
C LEU A 273 2.65 4.00 4.29
N ALA A 274 3.27 3.92 5.46
CA ALA A 274 2.62 4.26 6.73
C ALA A 274 2.52 5.78 6.85
N VAL A 275 1.29 6.30 6.76
CA VAL A 275 1.01 7.75 6.77
C VAL A 275 0.42 8.23 8.09
N GLY A 276 0.22 7.33 9.04
CA GLY A 276 -0.38 7.67 10.32
C GLY A 276 -0.72 6.46 11.15
N TYR A 277 -1.31 6.72 12.31
CA TYR A 277 -1.78 5.72 13.26
C TYR A 277 -2.82 6.34 14.20
N GLY A 278 -3.60 5.48 14.84
CA GLY A 278 -4.56 5.89 15.85
C GLY A 278 -5.15 4.70 16.58
N THR A 279 -6.27 4.94 17.26
CA THR A 279 -7.02 3.94 18.00
C THR A 279 -8.51 4.17 17.76
N GLU A 280 -9.25 3.10 17.45
CA GLU A 280 -10.71 3.14 17.31
C GLU A 280 -11.31 2.03 18.16
N SER A 281 -12.24 2.38 19.04
CA SER A 281 -12.94 1.43 19.91
C SER A 281 -12.00 0.48 20.67
N GLY A 282 -10.87 1.00 21.15
CA GLY A 282 -9.85 0.23 21.88
C GLY A 282 -8.92 -0.62 21.00
N THR A 283 -9.05 -0.57 19.67
CA THR A 283 -8.16 -1.25 18.73
C THR A 283 -7.20 -0.26 18.09
N ASP A 284 -5.91 -0.48 18.29
CA ASP A 284 -4.84 0.29 17.66
C ASP A 284 -4.71 -0.05 16.17
N TYR A 285 -4.49 0.96 15.34
CA TYR A 285 -4.25 0.77 13.90
C TYR A 285 -3.17 1.70 13.36
N TRP A 286 -2.57 1.25 12.27
CA TRP A 286 -1.81 2.04 11.30
C TRP A 286 -2.73 2.51 10.17
N ILE A 287 -2.41 3.66 9.58
CA ILE A 287 -3.03 4.15 8.34
C ILE A 287 -2.00 3.93 7.23
N LEU A 288 -2.28 3.01 6.31
CA LEU A 288 -1.36 2.69 5.22
C LEU A 288 -1.93 3.16 3.88
N LYS A 289 -1.14 3.90 3.12
CA LYS A 289 -1.41 4.25 1.72
C LYS A 289 -0.92 3.11 0.83
N ASN A 290 -1.81 2.58 0.01
CA ASN A 290 -1.47 1.56 -0.99
C ASN A 290 -1.21 2.20 -2.37
N SER A 291 -0.82 1.38 -3.33
CA SER A 291 -0.52 1.78 -4.72
C SER A 291 -1.36 1.00 -5.74
N TRP A 292 -2.59 0.61 -5.37
CA TRP A 292 -3.54 -0.13 -6.22
C TRP A 292 -4.73 0.73 -6.66
N GLY A 293 -4.53 2.05 -6.75
CA GLY A 293 -5.58 3.01 -7.05
C GLY A 293 -6.55 3.25 -5.90
N SER A 294 -7.30 4.36 -6.01
CA SER A 294 -8.26 4.80 -4.99
C SER A 294 -9.52 3.94 -4.90
N TRP A 295 -9.73 3.03 -5.85
CA TRP A 295 -10.88 2.13 -5.89
C TRP A 295 -10.67 0.83 -5.09
N TRP A 296 -9.45 0.57 -4.62
CA TRP A 296 -9.15 -0.48 -3.65
C TRP A 296 -9.25 0.06 -2.21
N GLY A 297 -9.68 -0.77 -1.26
CA GLY A 297 -9.75 -0.39 0.16
C GLY A 297 -10.64 0.81 0.45
N ASP A 298 -10.24 1.58 1.46
CA ASP A 298 -10.86 2.83 1.87
C ASP A 298 -10.18 3.98 1.14
N GLN A 299 -10.65 4.25 -0.08
CA GLN A 299 -10.11 5.27 -0.97
C GLN A 299 -8.60 5.09 -1.27
N GLY A 300 -8.13 3.84 -1.36
CA GLY A 300 -6.74 3.49 -1.58
C GLY A 300 -5.91 3.32 -0.31
N TYR A 301 -6.54 3.46 0.86
CA TYR A 301 -5.92 3.24 2.16
C TYR A 301 -6.46 1.98 2.84
N ILE A 302 -5.70 1.53 3.83
CA ILE A 302 -6.10 0.45 4.74
C ILE A 302 -5.77 0.86 6.16
N ARG A 303 -6.74 0.66 7.06
CA ARG A 303 -6.47 0.66 8.51
C ARG A 303 -6.02 -0.74 8.88
N PHE A 304 -4.82 -0.85 9.42
CA PHE A 304 -4.11 -2.11 9.59
C PHE A 304 -3.74 -2.27 11.06
N ALA A 305 -4.09 -3.40 11.70
CA ALA A 305 -3.94 -3.52 13.15
C ALA A 305 -2.49 -3.25 13.61
N ARG A 306 -2.38 -2.45 14.66
CA ARG A 306 -1.13 -2.03 15.32
C ARG A 306 -1.04 -2.64 16.71
N ASN A 307 0.17 -2.76 17.24
CA ASN A 307 0.47 -3.34 18.54
C ASN A 307 -0.06 -4.78 18.67
N ARG A 308 0.06 -5.54 17.57
CA ARG A 308 -0.47 -6.90 17.45
C ARG A 308 0.60 -7.84 16.94
N ASN A 309 1.69 -7.91 17.70
CA ASN A 309 2.84 -8.78 17.43
C ASN A 309 3.45 -8.55 16.03
N ASN A 310 3.64 -7.28 15.65
CA ASN A 310 4.21 -6.92 14.35
C ASN A 310 3.46 -7.58 13.19
N MET A 311 2.14 -7.46 13.20
CA MET A 311 1.25 -8.15 12.27
C MET A 311 1.71 -7.97 10.82
N CYS A 312 1.84 -9.08 10.11
CA CYS A 312 2.34 -9.18 8.73
C CYS A 312 3.68 -8.47 8.47
N GLY A 313 4.51 -8.28 9.50
CA GLY A 313 5.88 -7.78 9.37
C GLY A 313 6.00 -6.27 9.15
N ILE A 314 4.97 -5.49 9.46
CA ILE A 314 4.94 -4.04 9.17
C ILE A 314 6.15 -3.25 9.71
N ALA A 315 6.68 -3.62 10.87
CA ALA A 315 7.86 -3.02 11.50
C ALA A 315 9.16 -3.82 11.25
N SER A 316 9.14 -4.79 10.32
CA SER A 316 10.31 -5.61 9.98
C SER A 316 11.20 -4.97 8.90
N TYR A 317 10.65 -4.07 8.09
CA TYR A 317 11.31 -3.44 6.94
C TYR A 317 10.78 -2.01 6.74
N ALA A 318 10.97 -1.17 7.75
CA ALA A 318 10.56 0.23 7.72
C ALA A 318 11.74 1.16 7.50
N SER A 319 11.57 2.18 6.65
CA SER A 319 12.60 3.19 6.40
C SER A 319 12.01 4.56 6.01
N VAL A 320 12.73 5.62 6.36
CA VAL A 320 12.36 7.00 6.00
C VAL A 320 13.61 7.78 5.54
N PRO A 321 13.58 8.41 4.35
CA PRO A 321 14.73 9.13 3.83
C PRO A 321 14.90 10.52 4.47
N MET A 322 16.13 10.99 4.59
CA MET A 322 16.45 12.39 4.84
C MET A 322 16.64 13.09 3.50
N VAL A 323 15.79 14.08 3.20
CA VAL A 323 15.70 14.69 1.88
C VAL A 323 16.29 16.10 1.84
N GLU A 324 17.02 16.39 0.76
CA GLU A 324 17.50 17.73 0.39
C GLU A 324 17.10 18.05 -1.06
N ARG A 325 17.20 19.33 -1.44
CA ARG A 325 17.13 19.70 -2.86
C ARG A 325 18.34 19.11 -3.60
N PHE A 326 18.10 18.61 -4.80
CA PHE A 326 19.18 18.26 -5.71
C PHE A 326 19.73 19.57 -6.33
N PRO A 327 21.06 19.78 -6.30
CA PRO A 327 21.68 21.05 -6.69
C PRO A 327 21.78 21.26 -8.20
#